data_AF-A0A8T5A0L5-F1
#
_entry.id   AF-A0A8T5A0L5-F1
#
_cell.length_a   1.000
_cell.length_b   1.000
_cell.length_c   1.000
_cell.angle_alpha   90.00
_cell.angle_beta   90.00
_cell.angle_gamma   90.00
#
_symmetry.space_group_name_H-M   'P 1'
#
loop_
_entity.id
_entity.type
_entity.pdbx_description
1 polymer ?
#
loop_
_entity_poly.entity_id
_entity_poly.type
_entity_poly.pdbx_seq_one_letter_code
_entity_poly.pdbx_strand_id
1 'polypeptide(L)'
;MPRLDTRDIVAISLLASTWAILNVTITPIFWQATRLPILCDMVGASLLILTIWWTRRLLCASAMGLIATILNFILRPTALHFLGFTAASFIFDISSRAIGYRNLLDRRLIGSVLLVLISVISTLVAGFIIGSFFMAPTLVLSAYGGVAFFAFLHGLGGLIG
;
A
#
# COMPACT_ATOMS: atom_id res chain seq x y z
N MET A 1 -11.86 23.17 1.30
CA MET A 1 -11.41 21.94 0.61
C MET A 1 -12.43 21.60 -0.47
N PRO A 2 -12.04 21.25 -1.70
CA PRO A 2 -13.02 20.82 -2.69
C PRO A 2 -13.69 19.53 -2.20
N ARG A 3 -15.02 19.45 -2.33
CA ARG A 3 -15.81 18.27 -1.95
C ARG A 3 -15.46 17.09 -2.85
N LEU A 4 -15.41 15.88 -2.30
CA LEU A 4 -15.33 14.65 -3.10
C LEU A 4 -16.49 14.62 -4.08
N ASP A 5 -16.21 14.30 -5.33
CA ASP A 5 -17.24 14.09 -6.35
C ASP A 5 -17.55 12.60 -6.52
N THR A 6 -18.58 12.30 -7.31
CA THR A 6 -19.00 10.91 -7.57
C THR A 6 -17.86 10.07 -8.15
N ARG A 7 -16.99 10.68 -8.98
CA ARG A 7 -15.86 9.98 -9.60
C ARG A 7 -14.82 9.58 -8.55
N ASP A 8 -14.53 10.45 -7.58
CA ASP A 8 -13.64 10.13 -6.47
C ASP A 8 -14.18 8.97 -5.63
N ILE A 9 -15.47 9.02 -5.28
CA ILE A 9 -16.12 7.98 -4.46
C ILE A 9 -16.10 6.63 -5.17
N VAL A 10 -16.38 6.60 -6.47
CA VAL A 10 -16.34 5.38 -7.28
C VAL A 10 -14.92 4.81 -7.34
N ALA A 11 -13.91 5.65 -7.61
CA ALA A 11 -12.52 5.20 -7.68
C ALA A 11 -12.05 4.60 -6.35
N ILE A 12 -12.31 5.30 -5.24
CA ILE A 12 -11.96 4.84 -3.88
C ILE A 12 -12.63 3.50 -3.58
N SER A 13 -13.94 3.39 -3.82
CA SER A 13 -14.72 2.19 -3.48
C SER A 13 -14.30 0.98 -4.31
N LEU A 14 -14.11 1.16 -5.62
CA LEU A 14 -13.70 0.11 -6.53
C LEU A 14 -12.29 -0.40 -6.22
N LEU A 15 -11.33 0.51 -6.00
CA LEU A 15 -9.95 0.12 -5.75
C LEU A 15 -9.76 -0.45 -4.33
N ALA A 16 -10.48 0.07 -3.33
CA ALA A 16 -10.44 -0.48 -1.97
C ALA A 16 -11.02 -1.89 -1.90
N SER A 17 -12.17 -2.13 -2.55
CA SER A 17 -12.78 -3.46 -2.63
C SER A 17 -11.90 -4.43 -3.41
N THR A 18 -11.29 -3.98 -4.51
CA THR A 18 -10.32 -4.78 -5.27
C THR A 18 -9.12 -5.17 -4.41
N TRP A 19 -8.53 -4.22 -3.66
CA TRP A 19 -7.42 -4.52 -2.76
C TRP A 19 -7.83 -5.55 -1.70
N ALA A 20 -8.99 -5.35 -1.08
CA ALA A 20 -9.49 -6.25 -0.04
C ALA A 20 -9.71 -7.67 -0.55
N ILE A 21 -10.38 -7.83 -1.70
CA ILE A 21 -10.66 -9.15 -2.28
C ILE A 21 -9.36 -9.85 -2.68
N LEU A 22 -8.44 -9.16 -3.36
CA LEU A 22 -7.14 -9.74 -3.73
C LEU A 22 -6.35 -10.15 -2.49
N ASN A 23 -6.42 -9.36 -1.42
CA ASN A 23 -5.69 -9.66 -0.18
C ASN A 23 -6.28 -10.78 0.65
N VAL A 24 -7.60 -10.99 0.59
CA VAL A 24 -8.26 -12.08 1.29
C VAL A 24 -8.16 -13.40 0.52
N THR A 25 -8.05 -13.34 -0.81
CA THR A 25 -8.07 -14.54 -1.67
C THR A 25 -6.68 -14.95 -2.17
N ILE A 26 -5.94 -14.04 -2.83
CA ILE A 26 -4.70 -14.37 -3.56
C ILE A 26 -3.46 -14.22 -2.68
N THR A 27 -3.35 -13.12 -1.93
CA THR A 27 -2.17 -12.87 -1.07
C THR A 27 -1.87 -14.03 -0.10
N PRO A 28 -2.85 -14.67 0.57
CA PRO A 28 -2.55 -15.74 1.51
C PRO A 28 -1.96 -16.96 0.83
N ILE A 29 -2.41 -17.27 -0.39
CA ILE A 29 -1.87 -18.38 -1.20
C ILE A 29 -0.42 -18.08 -1.58
N PHE A 30 -0.13 -16.88 -2.07
CA PHE A 30 1.23 -16.45 -2.41
C PHE A 30 2.15 -16.46 -1.19
N TRP A 31 1.67 -15.98 -0.04
CA TRP A 31 2.42 -16.00 1.21
C TRP A 31 2.73 -17.43 1.67
N GLN A 32 1.76 -18.35 1.59
CA GLN A 32 1.98 -19.75 1.95
C GLN A 32 3.03 -20.42 1.06
N ALA A 33 3.02 -20.10 -0.24
CA ALA A 33 3.94 -20.68 -1.22
C ALA A 33 5.36 -20.10 -1.14
N THR A 34 5.50 -18.78 -1.01
CA THR A 34 6.80 -18.09 -1.14
C THR A 34 7.37 -17.61 0.19
N ARG A 35 6.50 -17.39 1.19
CA ARG A 35 6.83 -16.65 2.41
C ARG A 35 7.44 -15.28 2.06
N LEU A 36 6.92 -14.58 1.07
CA LEU A 36 7.36 -13.23 0.71
C LEU A 36 6.19 -12.25 0.70
N PRO A 37 6.35 -11.01 1.21
CA PRO A 37 5.29 -10.01 1.23
C PRO A 37 5.10 -9.29 -0.13
N ILE A 38 5.96 -9.58 -1.11
CA ILE A 38 6.06 -8.83 -2.39
C ILE A 38 4.70 -8.64 -3.09
N LEU A 39 3.84 -9.66 -3.12
CA LEU A 39 2.56 -9.57 -3.83
C LEU A 39 1.59 -8.57 -3.19
N CYS A 40 1.50 -8.51 -1.85
CA CYS A 40 0.57 -7.56 -1.22
C CYS A 40 1.04 -6.12 -1.34
N ASP A 41 2.35 -5.90 -1.28
CA ASP A 41 2.97 -4.60 -1.53
C ASP A 41 2.77 -4.14 -2.98
N MET A 42 3.02 -5.02 -3.94
CA MET A 42 2.81 -4.74 -5.37
C MET A 42 1.36 -4.35 -5.63
N VAL A 43 0.40 -5.15 -5.16
CA VAL A 43 -1.04 -4.86 -5.32
C VAL A 43 -1.42 -3.55 -4.66
N GLY A 44 -0.97 -3.31 -3.42
CA GLY A 44 -1.25 -2.09 -2.69
C GLY A 44 -0.69 -0.84 -3.38
N ALA A 45 0.57 -0.89 -3.79
CA ALA A 45 1.25 0.16 -4.53
C ALA A 45 0.53 0.50 -5.84
N SER A 46 0.26 -0.50 -6.69
CA SER A 46 -0.42 -0.28 -7.96
C SER A 46 -1.81 0.35 -7.77
N LEU A 47 -2.57 -0.09 -6.77
CA LEU A 47 -3.91 0.45 -6.48
C LEU A 47 -3.85 1.87 -5.90
N LEU A 48 -2.83 2.21 -5.09
CA LEU A 48 -2.60 3.58 -4.62
C LEU A 48 -2.24 4.51 -5.78
N ILE A 49 -1.35 4.07 -6.68
CA ILE A 49 -0.98 4.80 -7.90
C ILE A 49 -2.22 5.04 -8.77
N LEU A 50 -3.02 4.00 -9.02
CA LEU A 50 -4.27 4.12 -9.79
C LEU A 50 -5.26 5.07 -9.13
N THR A 51 -5.35 5.04 -7.79
CA THR A 51 -6.23 5.94 -7.04
C THR A 51 -5.86 7.39 -7.29
N ILE A 52 -4.58 7.76 -7.08
CA ILE A 52 -4.17 9.16 -7.29
C ILE A 52 -4.18 9.55 -8.77
N TRP A 53 -3.94 8.60 -9.68
CA TRP A 53 -4.00 8.84 -11.11
C TRP A 53 -5.42 9.22 -11.53
N TRP A 54 -6.41 8.54 -10.95
CA TRP A 54 -7.82 8.78 -11.22
C TRP A 54 -8.36 10.04 -10.51
N THR A 55 -8.07 10.24 -9.23
CA THR A 55 -8.68 11.32 -8.43
C THR A 55 -7.88 12.62 -8.44
N ARG A 56 -6.55 12.54 -8.48
CA ARG A 56 -5.62 13.68 -8.37
C ARG A 56 -5.94 14.60 -7.17
N ARG A 57 -6.34 14.01 -6.03
CA ARG A 57 -6.81 14.72 -4.83
C ARG A 57 -6.22 14.12 -3.56
N LEU A 58 -5.89 15.01 -2.61
CA LEU A 58 -5.38 14.63 -1.30
C LEU A 58 -6.47 13.88 -0.52
N LEU A 59 -6.06 12.94 0.32
CA LEU A 59 -6.89 12.06 1.16
C LEU A 59 -7.60 10.94 0.41
N CYS A 60 -7.57 10.90 -0.93
CA CYS A 60 -8.24 9.84 -1.68
C CYS A 60 -7.51 8.50 -1.56
N ALA A 61 -6.18 8.51 -1.65
CA ALA A 61 -5.38 7.29 -1.49
C ALA A 61 -5.40 6.80 -0.03
N SER A 62 -5.36 7.73 0.93
CA SER A 62 -5.50 7.42 2.36
C SER A 62 -6.86 6.78 2.65
N ALA A 63 -7.95 7.37 2.14
CA ALA A 63 -9.31 6.85 2.31
C ALA A 63 -9.47 5.47 1.66
N MET A 64 -8.91 5.27 0.46
CA MET A 64 -8.89 3.97 -0.21
C MET A 64 -8.19 2.91 0.65
N GLY A 65 -6.99 3.20 1.17
CA GLY A 65 -6.27 2.27 2.05
C GLY A 65 -6.99 2.00 3.39
N LEU A 66 -7.63 3.02 3.97
CA LEU A 66 -8.42 2.85 5.19
C LEU A 66 -9.64 1.95 4.96
N ILE A 67 -10.39 2.16 3.87
CA ILE A 67 -11.53 1.31 3.53
C ILE A 67 -11.07 -0.12 3.23
N ALA A 68 -9.97 -0.29 2.49
CA ALA A 68 -9.38 -1.61 2.26
C ALA A 68 -9.04 -2.32 3.58
N THR A 69 -8.56 -1.57 4.58
CA THR A 69 -8.26 -2.09 5.92
C THR A 69 -9.51 -2.53 6.67
N ILE A 70 -10.55 -1.70 6.67
CA ILE A 70 -11.85 -2.02 7.28
C ILE A 70 -12.42 -3.30 6.63
N LEU A 71 -12.41 -3.39 5.30
CA LEU A 71 -12.88 -4.56 4.58
C LEU A 71 -12.07 -5.81 4.91
N ASN A 72 -10.74 -5.71 4.99
CA ASN A 72 -9.89 -6.82 5.41
C ASN A 72 -10.20 -7.26 6.84
N PHE A 73 -10.48 -6.35 7.77
CA PHE A 73 -10.87 -6.72 9.13
C PHE A 73 -12.23 -7.38 9.20
N ILE A 74 -13.19 -6.95 8.38
CA ILE A 74 -14.51 -7.60 8.30
C ILE A 74 -14.36 -9.03 7.75
N LEU A 75 -13.60 -9.21 6.68
CA LEU A 75 -13.44 -10.50 6.00
C LEU A 75 -12.47 -11.44 6.73
N ARG A 76 -11.44 -10.89 7.38
CA ARG A 76 -10.39 -11.61 8.11
C ARG A 76 -9.90 -10.77 9.30
N PRO A 77 -10.57 -10.85 10.46
CA PRO A 77 -10.25 -10.03 11.64
C PRO A 77 -8.81 -10.15 12.15
N THR A 78 -8.12 -11.25 11.82
CA THR A 78 -6.72 -11.49 12.21
C THR A 78 -5.69 -10.80 11.31
N ALA A 79 -6.11 -10.07 10.27
CA ALA A 79 -5.24 -9.41 9.32
C ALA A 79 -4.61 -8.09 9.85
N LEU A 80 -4.13 -8.07 11.09
CA LEU A 80 -3.63 -6.85 11.77
C LEU A 80 -2.45 -6.16 11.05
N HIS A 81 -1.67 -6.91 10.28
CA HIS A 81 -0.60 -6.37 9.43
C HIS A 81 -1.10 -5.31 8.43
N PHE A 82 -2.39 -5.30 8.11
CA PHE A 82 -2.99 -4.32 7.21
C PHE A 82 -2.97 -2.88 7.75
N LEU A 83 -2.75 -2.69 9.05
CA LEU A 83 -2.48 -1.37 9.65
C LEU A 83 -1.18 -0.75 9.11
N GLY A 84 -0.17 -1.57 8.79
CA GLY A 84 1.04 -1.09 8.12
C GLY A 84 0.73 -0.55 6.72
N PHE A 85 -0.15 -1.23 5.98
CA PHE A 85 -0.63 -0.77 4.67
C PHE A 85 -1.49 0.49 4.76
N THR A 86 -2.26 0.67 5.84
CA THR A 86 -2.92 1.95 6.13
C THR A 86 -1.88 3.05 6.29
N ALA A 87 -0.85 2.86 7.12
CA ALA A 87 0.18 3.87 7.32
C ALA A 87 0.90 4.22 5.99
N ALA A 88 1.19 3.22 5.16
CA ALA A 88 1.73 3.42 3.82
C ALA A 88 0.81 4.26 2.93
N SER A 89 -0.51 4.06 2.96
CA SER A 89 -1.43 4.85 2.13
C SER A 89 -1.42 6.33 2.50
N PHE A 90 -1.31 6.66 3.79
CA PHE A 90 -1.16 8.05 4.25
C PHE A 90 0.16 8.67 3.79
N ILE A 91 1.27 7.92 3.91
CA ILE A 91 2.59 8.40 3.47
C ILE A 91 2.60 8.62 1.96
N PHE A 92 2.02 7.69 1.20
CA PHE A 92 1.89 7.78 -0.24
C PHE A 92 1.09 9.02 -0.67
N ASP A 93 -0.05 9.26 -0.02
CA ASP A 93 -0.96 10.38 -0.33
C ASP A 93 -0.33 11.74 -0.01
N ILE A 94 0.26 11.87 1.18
CA ILE A 94 0.94 13.11 1.60
C ILE A 94 2.13 13.40 0.68
N SER A 95 2.95 12.40 0.36
CA SER A 95 4.10 12.54 -0.53
C SER A 95 3.68 12.94 -1.94
N SER A 96 2.63 12.28 -2.47
CA SER A 96 2.06 12.59 -3.78
C SER A 96 1.54 14.02 -3.85
N ARG A 97 0.88 14.49 -2.79
CA ARG A 97 0.42 15.87 -2.69
C ARG A 97 1.57 16.87 -2.58
N ALA A 98 2.59 16.57 -1.79
CA ALA A 98 3.74 17.44 -1.56
C ALA A 98 4.54 17.68 -2.85
N ILE A 99 4.72 16.63 -3.66
CA ILE A 99 5.35 16.71 -5.00
C ILE A 99 4.44 17.42 -6.01
N GLY A 100 3.13 17.22 -5.86
CA GLY A 100 2.09 17.78 -6.71
C GLY A 100 1.76 16.88 -7.90
N TYR A 101 0.45 16.64 -8.10
CA TYR A 101 -0.07 15.71 -9.11
C TYR A 101 0.39 15.99 -10.55
N ARG A 102 0.63 17.26 -10.91
CA ARG A 102 1.15 17.62 -12.24
C ARG A 102 2.58 17.12 -12.46
N ASN A 103 3.44 17.22 -11.45
CA ASN A 103 4.81 16.72 -11.54
C ASN A 103 4.85 15.19 -11.55
N LEU A 104 3.92 14.57 -10.82
CA LEU A 104 3.86 13.13 -10.62
C LEU A 104 3.21 12.39 -11.79
N LEU A 105 2.17 12.96 -12.40
CA LEU A 105 1.33 12.25 -13.38
C LEU A 105 1.45 12.80 -14.81
N ASP A 106 1.84 14.06 -15.01
CA ASP A 106 1.90 14.65 -16.34
C ASP A 106 3.33 14.66 -16.92
N ARG A 107 4.37 14.53 -16.09
CA ARG A 107 5.77 14.44 -16.56
C ARG A 107 6.22 12.99 -16.63
N ARG A 108 6.14 12.36 -17.81
CA ARG A 108 6.34 10.90 -17.99
C ARG A 108 7.55 10.32 -17.23
N LEU A 109 8.78 10.78 -17.52
CA LEU A 109 9.98 10.17 -16.92
C LEU A 109 10.13 10.51 -15.43
N ILE A 110 10.07 11.80 -15.08
CA ILE A 110 10.25 12.27 -13.70
C ILE A 110 9.12 11.73 -12.82
N GLY A 111 7.89 11.76 -13.30
CA GLY A 111 6.71 11.25 -12.63
C GLY A 111 6.80 9.75 -12.34
N SER A 112 7.21 8.93 -13.31
CA SER A 112 7.43 7.50 -13.09
C SER A 112 8.49 7.23 -12.02
N VAL A 113 9.63 7.93 -12.07
CA VAL A 113 10.68 7.77 -11.04
C VAL A 113 10.16 8.19 -9.66
N LEU A 114 9.45 9.30 -9.56
CA LEU A 114 8.89 9.77 -8.30
C LEU A 114 7.82 8.82 -7.75
N LEU A 115 6.94 8.28 -8.60
CA LEU A 115 5.93 7.30 -8.19
C LEU A 115 6.58 6.03 -7.62
N VAL A 116 7.60 5.51 -8.29
CA VAL A 116 8.37 4.35 -7.81
C VAL A 116 9.01 4.67 -6.46
N LEU A 117 9.66 5.83 -6.32
CA LEU A 117 10.28 6.22 -5.06
C LEU A 117 9.26 6.33 -3.92
N ILE A 118 8.11 6.98 -4.14
CA ILE A 118 7.05 7.09 -3.13
C ILE A 118 6.50 5.71 -2.78
N SER A 119 6.31 4.83 -3.76
CA SER A 119 5.84 3.46 -3.55
C SER A 119 6.81 2.66 -2.69
N VAL A 120 8.10 2.67 -3.02
CA VAL A 120 9.17 2.00 -2.26
C VAL A 120 9.24 2.55 -0.84
N ILE A 121 9.23 3.87 -0.65
CA ILE A 121 9.28 4.49 0.68
C ILE A 121 8.05 4.11 1.50
N SER A 122 6.86 4.15 0.90
CA SER A 122 5.60 3.84 1.61
C SER A 122 5.58 2.38 2.07
N THR A 123 5.97 1.45 1.19
CA THR A 123 6.03 0.01 1.49
C THR A 123 7.17 -0.34 2.45
N LEU A 124 8.33 0.34 2.39
CA LEU A 124 9.37 0.24 3.42
C LEU A 124 8.82 0.58 4.80
N VAL A 125 8.03 1.66 4.90
CA VAL A 125 7.42 2.05 6.18
C VAL A 125 6.36 1.04 6.62
N ALA A 126 5.53 0.52 5.71
CA ALA A 126 4.63 -0.60 6.04
C ALA A 126 5.40 -1.80 6.59
N GLY A 127 6.44 -2.25 5.90
CA GLY A 127 7.25 -3.39 6.31
C GLY A 127 7.94 -3.17 7.64
N PHE A 128 8.41 -1.95 7.92
CA PHE A 128 8.98 -1.61 9.22
C PHE A 128 7.93 -1.68 10.35
N ILE A 129 6.74 -1.11 10.14
CA ILE A 129 5.64 -1.17 11.10
C ILE A 129 5.20 -2.62 11.33
N ILE A 130 5.03 -3.39 10.25
CA ILE A 130 4.62 -4.80 10.31
C ILE A 130 5.65 -5.65 11.03
N GLY A 131 6.93 -5.51 10.65
CA GLY A 131 8.05 -6.21 11.27
C GLY A 131 8.14 -5.93 12.78
N SER A 132 7.96 -4.68 13.18
CA SER A 132 8.14 -4.24 14.57
C SER A 132 6.98 -4.61 15.48
N PHE A 133 5.74 -4.43 15.03
CA PHE A 133 4.56 -4.55 15.90
C PHE A 133 3.77 -5.85 15.70
N PHE A 134 3.84 -6.46 14.52
CA PHE A 134 3.01 -7.62 14.17
C PHE A 134 3.81 -8.89 13.92
N MET A 135 5.15 -8.82 13.92
CA MET A 135 6.05 -9.97 13.68
C MET A 135 7.10 -10.23 14.79
N ALA A 136 7.20 -9.39 15.82
CA ALA A 136 8.24 -9.47 16.86
C ALA A 136 7.98 -10.47 18.01
N PRO A 137 9.03 -11.07 18.62
CA PRO A 137 10.15 -11.74 17.99
C PRO A 137 9.71 -13.19 17.66
N THR A 138 9.00 -13.35 16.55
CA THR A 138 8.58 -14.68 16.10
C THR A 138 9.70 -15.33 15.29
N LEU A 139 9.74 -16.68 15.24
CA LEU A 139 10.66 -17.47 14.39
C LEU A 139 10.66 -17.01 12.92
N VAL A 140 9.56 -16.39 12.49
CA VAL A 140 9.38 -15.85 11.14
C VAL A 140 10.31 -14.64 10.91
N LEU A 141 10.40 -13.71 11.86
CA LEU A 141 11.25 -12.52 11.72
C LEU A 141 12.75 -12.86 11.76
N SER A 142 13.14 -13.86 12.56
CA SER A 142 14.52 -14.36 12.56
C SER A 142 14.89 -15.05 11.25
N ALA A 143 13.95 -15.76 10.62
CA ALA A 143 14.15 -16.36 9.30
C ALA A 143 14.38 -15.30 8.19
N TYR A 144 13.87 -14.09 8.35
CA TYR A 144 14.15 -12.96 7.45
C TYR A 144 15.40 -12.17 7.84
N GLY A 145 16.16 -12.52 8.89
CA GLY A 145 17.31 -11.70 9.31
C GLY A 145 16.92 -10.35 9.95
N GLY A 146 15.69 -10.25 10.48
CA GLY A 146 15.23 -9.12 11.28
C GLY A 146 14.35 -8.10 10.56
N VAL A 147 13.91 -7.07 11.30
CA VAL A 147 12.98 -6.03 10.82
C VAL A 147 13.50 -5.29 9.61
N ALA A 148 14.81 -4.97 9.57
CA ALA A 148 15.39 -4.20 8.48
C ALA A 148 15.29 -4.93 7.13
N PHE A 149 15.63 -6.22 7.10
CA PHE A 149 15.52 -7.01 5.88
C PHE A 149 14.06 -7.30 5.51
N PHE A 150 13.20 -7.53 6.50
CA PHE A 150 11.77 -7.67 6.25
C PHE A 150 11.16 -6.40 5.62
N ALA A 151 11.52 -5.22 6.13
CA ALA A 151 11.13 -3.94 5.53
C ALA A 151 11.69 -3.79 4.11
N PHE A 152 12.94 -4.18 3.88
CA PHE A 152 13.54 -4.18 2.55
C PHE A 152 12.76 -5.04 1.55
N LEU A 153 12.31 -6.23 1.93
CA LEU A 153 11.46 -7.09 1.08
C LEU A 153 10.14 -6.40 0.72
N HIS A 154 9.53 -5.68 1.65
CA HIS A 154 8.34 -4.87 1.37
C HIS A 154 8.65 -3.74 0.37
N GLY A 155 9.78 -3.06 0.54
CA GLY A 155 10.28 -2.06 -0.41
C GLY A 155 10.46 -2.60 -1.83
N LEU A 156 10.92 -3.85 -1.99
CA LEU A 156 10.99 -4.51 -3.30
C LEU A 156 9.60 -4.76 -3.89
N GLY A 157 8.62 -5.08 -3.07
CA GLY A 157 7.23 -5.18 -3.52
C GLY A 157 6.69 -3.85 -4.03
N GLY A 158 6.98 -2.74 -3.35
CA GLY A 158 6.65 -1.40 -3.83
C GLY A 158 7.41 -0.96 -5.08
N LEU A 159 8.61 -1.50 -5.33
CA LEU A 159 9.38 -1.26 -6.56
C LEU A 159 8.71 -1.90 -7.78
N ILE A 160 8.10 -3.07 -7.61
CA ILE A 160 7.48 -3.84 -8.69
C ILE A 160 6.05 -3.36 -9.00
N GLY A 161 5.33 -2.86 -7.99
CA GLY A 161 3.93 -2.39 -8.12
C GLY A 161 3.78 -1.00 -8.73
#